data_AF-A0A2E8RVR4-F1
#
_entry.id   AF-A0A2E8RVR4-F1
#
_cell.length_a   1.000
_cell.length_b   1.000
_cell.length_c   1.000
_cell.angle_alpha   90.00
_cell.angle_beta   90.00
_cell.angle_gamma   90.00
#
_symmetry.space_group_name_H-M   'P 1'
#
loop_
_entity.id
_entity.type
_entity.pdbx_description
1 polymer ?
#
loop_
_entity_poly.entity_id
_entity_poly.type
_entity_poly.pdbx_seq_one_letter_code
_entity_poly.pdbx_strand_id
1 'polypeptide(L)'
;MRFAMYGLMSAVMMSLVACGGATVVNAPAPTVEEAPTDPLGDFRGDRVKLNEWFELRANPKGLEEAGIIVTLVGVQWTEIEGRNGKTRREGTATVLVEKGDESSRVFLGQDERRKRFGHWLEIRNVGETYEEKKGLWFSFVEIVVRSGE
;
A
#
# COMPACT_ATOMS: atom_id res chain seq x y z
N MET A 1 -34.36 -49.00 -54.48
CA MET A 1 -33.97 -49.26 -55.88
C MET A 1 -33.73 -47.93 -56.58
N ARG A 2 -32.58 -47.81 -57.29
CA ARG A 2 -32.24 -46.81 -58.35
C ARG A 2 -31.96 -45.37 -57.87
N PHE A 3 -30.69 -44.91 -57.92
CA PHE A 3 -30.01 -44.17 -59.04
C PHE A 3 -30.77 -42.88 -59.42
N ALA A 4 -30.22 -41.67 -59.56
CA ALA A 4 -28.90 -41.16 -59.99
C ALA A 4 -28.80 -39.66 -59.54
N MET A 5 -27.66 -39.10 -59.14
CA MET A 5 -26.52 -38.58 -59.92
C MET A 5 -26.76 -37.19 -60.57
N TYR A 6 -25.76 -36.31 -60.35
CA TYR A 6 -25.38 -35.07 -61.05
C TYR A 6 -25.81 -33.70 -60.51
N GLY A 7 -24.80 -32.87 -60.25
CA GLY A 7 -24.90 -31.44 -59.98
C GLY A 7 -23.57 -30.83 -59.52
N LEU A 8 -22.50 -31.05 -60.30
CA LEU A 8 -21.17 -30.49 -60.08
C LEU A 8 -21.09 -29.05 -60.66
N MET A 9 -20.22 -28.23 -60.05
CA MET A 9 -19.65 -26.94 -60.51
C MET A 9 -20.43 -25.66 -60.27
N SER A 10 -19.95 -24.85 -59.32
CA SER A 10 -19.06 -23.73 -59.64
C SER A 10 -18.72 -22.96 -58.35
N ALA A 11 -17.56 -23.22 -57.78
CA ALA A 11 -16.96 -22.34 -56.79
C ALA A 11 -15.89 -21.51 -57.50
N VAL A 12 -16.27 -20.29 -57.89
CA VAL A 12 -15.34 -19.21 -58.16
C VAL A 12 -14.81 -18.76 -56.80
N MET A 13 -13.52 -18.91 -56.53
CA MET A 13 -12.86 -18.09 -55.52
C MET A 13 -11.45 -17.75 -55.96
N MET A 14 -11.26 -16.45 -56.02
CA MET A 14 -10.12 -15.68 -56.45
C MET A 14 -8.82 -16.06 -55.74
N SER A 15 -7.77 -16.02 -56.55
CA SER A 15 -6.38 -15.73 -56.24
C SER A 15 -6.17 -14.69 -55.14
N LEU A 16 -5.25 -14.97 -54.21
CA LEU A 16 -4.34 -13.96 -53.65
C LEU A 16 -2.97 -14.61 -53.39
N VAL A 17 -2.03 -14.31 -54.28
CA VAL A 17 -0.59 -14.38 -54.01
C VAL A 17 -0.28 -13.14 -53.16
N ALA A 18 0.11 -13.34 -51.90
CA ALA A 18 0.68 -12.29 -51.07
C ALA A 18 2.06 -12.74 -50.60
N CYS A 19 3.07 -11.95 -50.99
CA CYS A 19 4.48 -12.15 -50.69
C CYS A 19 4.71 -12.34 -49.20
N GLY A 20 5.40 -13.44 -48.86
CA GLY A 20 6.05 -13.60 -47.57
C GLY A 20 7.15 -12.54 -47.42
N GLY A 21 6.82 -11.46 -46.71
CA GLY A 21 7.79 -10.63 -46.03
C GLY A 21 8.00 -11.23 -44.64
N ALA A 22 9.17 -11.83 -44.40
CA ALA A 22 9.57 -12.21 -43.05
C ALA A 22 9.74 -10.92 -42.23
N THR A 23 8.77 -10.60 -41.38
CA THR A 23 8.93 -9.60 -40.33
C THR A 23 9.91 -10.15 -39.31
N VAL A 24 11.09 -9.55 -39.24
CA VAL A 24 11.98 -9.70 -38.08
C VAL A 24 11.26 -9.04 -36.91
N VAL A 25 10.59 -9.84 -36.10
CA VAL A 25 10.03 -9.38 -34.82
C VAL A 25 11.24 -9.12 -33.93
N ASN A 26 11.61 -7.85 -33.78
CA ASN A 26 12.59 -7.43 -32.78
C ASN A 26 12.01 -7.83 -31.41
N ALA A 27 12.55 -8.89 -30.82
CA ALA A 27 12.13 -9.30 -29.48
C ALA A 27 12.35 -8.11 -28.54
N PRO A 28 11.35 -7.73 -27.71
CA PRO A 28 11.57 -6.69 -26.71
C PRO A 28 12.77 -7.12 -25.86
N ALA A 29 13.71 -6.18 -25.65
CA ALA A 29 14.84 -6.41 -24.76
C ALA A 29 14.33 -6.93 -23.41
N PRO A 30 15.04 -7.87 -22.76
CA PRO A 30 14.63 -8.34 -21.44
C PRO A 30 14.49 -7.13 -20.52
N THR A 31 13.29 -6.92 -19.99
CA THR A 31 13.04 -5.94 -18.94
C THR A 31 14.00 -6.27 -17.80
N VAL A 32 14.94 -5.38 -17.53
CA VAL A 32 15.78 -5.48 -16.34
C VAL A 32 14.83 -5.32 -15.16
N GLU A 33 14.56 -6.42 -14.46
CA GLU A 33 13.83 -6.40 -13.20
C GLU A 33 14.70 -5.63 -12.20
N GLU A 34 14.33 -4.38 -11.95
CA GLU A 34 15.02 -3.51 -11.01
C GLU A 34 14.96 -4.18 -9.63
N ALA A 35 16.13 -4.35 -8.99
CA ALA A 35 16.18 -5.01 -7.69
C ALA A 35 15.32 -4.23 -6.69
N PRO A 36 14.56 -4.91 -5.80
CA PRO A 36 13.71 -4.23 -4.84
C PRO A 36 14.54 -3.25 -4.01
N THR A 37 14.17 -1.97 -4.06
CA THR A 37 14.87 -0.91 -3.32
C THR A 37 14.76 -1.20 -1.83
N ASP A 38 15.87 -1.20 -1.08
CA ASP A 38 15.80 -1.26 0.39
C ASP A 38 15.34 0.12 0.91
N PRO A 39 14.12 0.23 1.46
CA PRO A 39 13.59 1.52 1.89
C PRO A 39 14.42 2.15 3.01
N LEU A 40 15.16 1.34 3.78
CA LEU A 40 15.98 1.82 4.89
C LEU A 40 17.40 2.22 4.48
N GLY A 41 17.84 1.89 3.26
CA GLY A 41 19.20 2.17 2.79
C GLY A 41 19.56 3.65 2.88
N ASP A 42 18.63 4.52 2.46
CA ASP A 42 18.79 5.98 2.48
C ASP A 42 18.06 6.67 3.63
N PHE A 43 17.37 5.92 4.49
CA PHE A 43 16.57 6.48 5.57
C PHE A 43 17.45 7.02 6.70
N ARG A 44 17.38 8.34 6.91
CA ARG A 44 18.14 9.09 7.94
C ARG A 44 17.34 9.44 9.20
N GLY A 45 16.09 8.99 9.30
CA GLY A 45 15.25 9.23 10.47
C GLY A 45 15.57 8.28 11.63
N ASP A 46 14.78 8.39 12.70
CA ASP A 46 14.94 7.53 13.87
C ASP A 46 14.56 6.08 13.54
N ARG A 47 15.37 5.14 14.03
CA ARG A 47 15.17 3.72 13.83
C ARG A 47 14.68 3.06 15.11
N VAL A 48 13.69 2.19 14.99
CA VAL A 48 13.02 1.51 16.10
C VAL A 48 12.98 0.01 15.84
N LYS A 49 13.02 -0.79 16.91
CA LYS A 49 12.98 -2.25 16.80
C LYS A 49 11.57 -2.77 16.61
N LEU A 50 11.47 -3.98 16.08
CA LEU A 50 10.20 -4.68 16.03
C LEU A 50 9.70 -5.00 17.45
N ASN A 51 8.38 -5.06 17.64
CA ASN A 51 7.72 -5.36 18.92
C ASN A 51 7.95 -4.34 20.05
N GLU A 52 8.71 -3.27 19.83
CA GLU A 52 8.83 -2.15 20.74
C GLU A 52 7.74 -1.11 20.44
N TRP A 53 7.24 -0.48 21.51
CA TRP A 53 6.28 0.61 21.38
C TRP A 53 7.04 1.89 21.10
N PHE A 54 6.54 2.69 20.17
CA PHE A 54 7.11 3.99 19.90
C PHE A 54 6.04 5.02 19.59
N GLU A 55 6.37 6.26 19.91
CA GLU A 55 5.54 7.40 19.58
C GLU A 55 5.86 7.87 18.15
N LEU A 56 4.84 7.82 17.30
CA LEU A 56 4.88 8.32 15.95
C LEU A 56 4.28 9.74 15.92
N ARG A 57 5.10 10.68 15.47
CA ARG A 57 4.74 12.10 15.25
C ARG A 57 4.96 12.43 13.77
N ALA A 58 5.14 13.73 13.47
CA ALA A 58 5.49 14.19 12.14
C ALA A 58 6.78 13.57 11.57
N ASN A 59 7.72 13.16 12.42
CA ASN A 59 8.95 12.52 11.96
C ASN A 59 8.70 11.02 11.69
N PRO A 60 9.09 10.52 10.51
CA PRO A 60 8.98 9.10 10.18
C PRO A 60 9.88 8.25 11.08
N LYS A 61 9.52 6.98 11.24
CA LYS A 61 10.29 5.97 11.97
C LYS A 61 10.58 4.78 11.06
N GLY A 62 11.85 4.38 10.99
CA GLY A 62 12.29 3.20 10.25
C GLY A 62 12.32 1.98 11.18
N LEU A 63 11.81 0.84 10.71
CA LEU A 63 11.85 -0.42 11.46
C LEU A 63 12.84 -1.38 10.83
N GLU A 64 14.02 -1.48 11.46
CA GLU A 64 15.18 -2.19 10.89
C GLU A 64 14.87 -3.64 10.54
N GLU A 65 14.22 -4.37 11.45
CA GLU A 65 13.92 -5.79 11.27
C GLU A 65 12.77 -6.07 10.29
N ALA A 66 11.88 -5.09 10.10
CA ALA A 66 10.76 -5.22 9.18
C ALA A 66 11.09 -4.69 7.78
N GLY A 67 12.15 -3.89 7.65
CA GLY A 67 12.47 -3.19 6.40
C GLY A 67 11.34 -2.26 5.97
N ILE A 68 10.72 -1.53 6.91
CA ILE A 68 9.62 -0.60 6.61
C ILE A 68 9.88 0.78 7.20
N ILE A 69 9.31 1.81 6.57
CA ILE A 69 9.21 3.16 7.14
C ILE A 69 7.75 3.42 7.47
N VAL A 70 7.52 4.03 8.62
CA VAL A 70 6.18 4.38 9.11
C VAL A 70 6.12 5.87 9.37
N THR A 71 5.11 6.52 8.79
CA THR A 71 4.96 7.98 8.82
C THR A 71 3.55 8.35 9.25
N LEU A 72 3.39 9.24 10.24
CA LEU A 72 2.07 9.78 10.57
C LEU A 72 1.70 10.83 9.53
N VAL A 73 0.67 10.53 8.74
CA VAL A 73 0.13 11.49 7.75
C VAL A 73 -0.76 12.51 8.46
N GLY A 74 -1.53 12.06 9.45
CA GLY A 74 -2.38 12.93 10.24
C GLY A 74 -3.32 12.18 11.16
N VAL A 75 -3.99 12.93 12.04
CA VAL A 75 -5.04 12.42 12.91
C VAL A 75 -6.31 13.23 12.63
N GLN A 76 -7.40 12.52 12.34
CA GLN A 76 -8.72 13.10 12.23
C GLN A 76 -9.45 12.92 13.55
N TRP A 77 -10.00 14.00 14.08
CA TRP A 77 -10.76 14.01 15.33
C TRP A 77 -12.25 14.10 15.06
N THR A 78 -13.01 13.21 15.67
CA THR A 78 -14.47 13.21 15.64
C THR A 78 -14.98 13.47 17.05
N GLU A 79 -15.83 14.49 17.21
CA GLU A 79 -16.55 14.75 18.45
C GLU A 79 -17.94 14.14 18.37
N ILE A 80 -18.29 13.33 19.36
CA ILE A 80 -19.55 12.61 19.45
C ILE A 80 -20.27 13.12 20.69
N GLU A 81 -21.37 13.83 20.48
CA GLU A 81 -22.22 14.31 21.57
C GLU A 81 -23.15 13.19 22.04
N GLY A 82 -23.02 12.80 23.31
CA GLY A 82 -23.88 11.82 23.95
C GLY A 82 -25.22 12.41 24.37
N ARG A 83 -26.26 11.58 24.45
CA ARG A 83 -27.60 11.99 24.93
C ARG A 83 -27.63 12.53 26.37
N ASN A 84 -26.55 12.37 27.11
CA ASN A 84 -26.34 12.92 28.46
C ASN A 84 -25.63 14.30 28.44
N GLY A 85 -25.47 14.92 27.28
CA GLY A 85 -24.74 16.18 27.10
C GLY A 85 -23.22 16.06 27.26
N LYS A 86 -22.67 14.85 27.34
CA LYS A 86 -21.23 14.62 27.39
C LYS A 86 -20.69 14.44 25.97
N THR A 87 -19.68 15.22 25.61
CA THR A 87 -18.92 15.04 24.37
C THR A 87 -17.82 14.00 24.58
N ARG A 88 -17.74 13.01 23.69
CA ARG A 88 -16.60 12.10 23.56
C ARG A 88 -15.83 12.48 22.31
N ARG A 89 -14.51 12.62 22.40
CA ARG A 89 -13.64 12.89 21.24
C ARG A 89 -12.87 11.62 20.88
N GLU A 90 -12.93 11.22 19.62
CA GLU A 90 -12.30 10.01 19.10
C GLU A 90 -11.33 10.38 17.97
N GLY A 91 -10.12 9.81 18.01
CA GLY A 91 -9.08 10.05 17.01
C GLY A 91 -8.94 8.87 16.05
N THR A 92 -8.88 9.15 14.76
CA THR A 92 -8.50 8.20 13.71
C THR A 92 -7.18 8.62 13.11
N ALA A 93 -6.16 7.78 13.25
CA ALA A 93 -4.85 8.01 12.69
C ALA A 93 -4.78 7.50 11.24
N THR A 94 -4.15 8.29 10.37
CA THR A 94 -3.73 7.86 9.05
C THR A 94 -2.21 7.70 9.05
N VAL A 95 -1.75 6.48 8.85
CA VAL A 95 -0.34 6.12 8.85
C VAL A 95 0.05 5.66 7.45
N LEU A 96 1.11 6.24 6.89
CA LEU A 96 1.73 5.74 5.67
C LEU A 96 2.78 4.70 6.05
N VAL A 97 2.73 3.53 5.43
CA VAL A 97 3.71 2.47 5.58
C VAL A 97 4.37 2.25 4.23
N GLU A 98 5.69 2.28 4.20
CA GLU A 98 6.51 2.14 2.99
C GLU A 98 7.43 0.92 3.16
N LYS A 99 7.48 0.06 2.13
CA LYS A 99 8.31 -1.14 2.07
C LYS A 99 8.89 -1.26 0.65
N GLY A 100 10.13 -0.84 0.48
CA GLY A 100 10.76 -0.69 -0.83
C GLY A 100 9.92 0.24 -1.70
N ASP A 101 9.50 -0.25 -2.87
CA ASP A 101 8.68 0.50 -3.81
C ASP A 101 7.17 0.44 -3.50
N GLU A 102 6.77 -0.35 -2.50
CA GLU A 102 5.38 -0.45 -2.05
C GLU A 102 5.07 0.61 -0.98
N SER A 103 3.92 1.28 -1.10
CA SER A 103 3.41 2.17 -0.06
C SER A 103 1.91 1.97 0.16
N SER A 104 1.47 2.10 1.42
CA SER A 104 0.06 1.94 1.78
C SER A 104 -0.36 2.88 2.90
N ARG A 105 -1.53 3.50 2.74
CA ARG A 105 -2.17 4.31 3.78
C ARG A 105 -3.06 3.42 4.64
N VAL A 106 -2.71 3.35 5.90
CA VAL A 106 -3.36 2.57 6.93
C VAL A 106 -4.16 3.51 7.82
N PHE A 107 -5.48 3.43 7.71
CA PHE A 107 -6.41 4.08 8.63
C PHE A 107 -6.60 3.20 9.85
N LEU A 108 -6.40 3.76 11.03
CA LEU A 108 -6.47 3.08 12.31
C LEU A 108 -7.30 3.95 13.27
N GLY A 109 -8.54 3.53 13.48
CA GLY A 109 -9.46 4.16 14.42
C GLY A 109 -9.40 3.53 15.81
N GLN A 110 -10.07 4.15 16.78
CA GLN A 110 -10.12 3.65 18.16
C GLN A 110 -10.70 2.23 18.28
N ASP A 111 -11.55 1.85 17.32
CA ASP A 111 -12.19 0.53 17.22
C ASP A 111 -11.39 -0.48 16.37
N GLU A 112 -10.70 -0.03 15.32
CA GLU A 112 -9.87 -0.87 14.45
C GLU A 112 -8.38 -0.69 14.79
N ARG A 113 -8.00 -1.25 15.94
CA ARG A 113 -6.66 -1.04 16.54
C ARG A 113 -5.54 -1.79 15.84
N ARG A 114 -5.84 -2.68 14.89
CA ARG A 114 -4.83 -3.54 14.24
C ARG A 114 -5.07 -3.64 12.75
N LYS A 115 -4.01 -3.49 11.95
CA LYS A 115 -4.05 -3.67 10.50
C LYS A 115 -2.79 -4.36 10.00
N ARG A 116 -2.93 -5.24 9.01
CA ARG A 116 -1.82 -6.03 8.47
C ARG A 116 -1.27 -5.41 7.19
N PHE A 117 0.04 -5.18 7.15
CA PHE A 117 0.80 -4.79 5.98
C PHE A 117 2.18 -5.46 6.03
N GLY A 118 2.27 -6.72 5.61
CA GLY A 118 3.42 -7.61 5.89
C GLY A 118 3.58 -7.96 7.38
N HIS A 119 3.48 -6.96 8.25
CA HIS A 119 3.50 -6.96 9.71
C HIS A 119 2.17 -6.45 10.27
N TRP A 120 1.89 -6.72 11.54
CA TRP A 120 0.74 -6.16 12.25
C TRP A 120 1.09 -4.80 12.83
N LEU A 121 0.43 -3.75 12.38
CA LEU A 121 0.48 -2.44 13.03
C LEU A 121 -0.64 -2.37 14.05
N GLU A 122 -0.28 -2.14 15.32
CA GLU A 122 -1.23 -2.03 16.42
C GLU A 122 -1.14 -0.64 17.08
N ILE A 123 -2.24 0.10 17.10
CA ILE A 123 -2.35 1.36 17.85
C ILE A 123 -2.64 1.06 19.31
N ARG A 124 -1.86 1.69 20.18
CA ARG A 124 -2.08 1.71 21.62
C ARG A 124 -2.83 2.96 22.06
N ASN A 125 -2.45 4.10 21.50
CA ASN A 125 -2.99 5.39 21.88
C ASN A 125 -2.96 6.36 20.70
N VAL A 126 -3.93 7.28 20.68
CA VAL A 126 -3.98 8.44 19.79
C VAL A 126 -4.26 9.63 20.68
N GLY A 127 -3.41 10.64 20.65
CA GLY A 127 -3.49 11.76 21.57
C GLY A 127 -3.01 13.07 20.97
N GLU A 128 -3.17 14.13 21.75
CA GLU A 128 -2.56 15.44 21.49
C GLU A 128 -1.71 15.82 22.70
N THR A 129 -0.57 16.43 22.44
CA THR A 129 0.30 16.96 23.49
C THR A 129 0.73 18.38 23.13
N TYR A 130 0.94 19.21 24.15
CA TYR A 130 1.42 20.57 23.99
C TYR A 130 2.95 20.58 24.12
N GLU A 131 3.67 21.00 23.06
CA GLU A 131 5.12 21.12 23.13
C GLU A 131 5.48 22.57 23.50
N GLU A 132 5.75 22.81 24.79
CA GLU A 132 6.02 24.15 25.33
C GLU A 132 7.11 24.92 24.55
N LYS A 133 8.17 24.22 24.14
CA LYS A 133 9.30 24.82 23.38
C LYS A 133 8.88 25.40 22.04
N LYS A 134 7.83 24.85 21.42
CA LYS A 134 7.32 25.31 20.13
C LYS A 134 6.03 26.11 20.28
N GLY A 135 5.36 26.03 21.42
CA GLY A 135 4.11 26.72 21.69
C GLY A 135 2.91 26.19 20.89
N LEU A 136 2.96 24.95 20.40
CA LEU A 136 1.93 24.36 19.55
C LEU A 136 1.41 23.04 20.13
N TRP A 137 0.18 22.68 19.78
CA TRP A 137 -0.37 21.35 19.97
C TRP A 137 0.02 20.43 18.82
N PHE A 138 0.37 19.19 19.13
CA PHE A 138 0.71 18.17 18.14
C PHE A 138 -0.05 16.90 18.43
N SER A 139 -0.60 16.29 17.38
CA SER A 139 -1.14 14.95 17.48
C SER A 139 -0.01 13.92 17.43
N PHE A 140 -0.17 12.84 18.19
CA PHE A 140 0.73 11.71 18.21
C PHE A 140 -0.05 10.40 18.18
N VAL A 141 0.63 9.34 17.76
CA VAL A 141 0.10 7.98 17.76
C VAL A 141 1.14 7.07 18.38
N GLU A 142 0.76 6.30 19.41
CA GLU A 142 1.60 5.23 19.93
C GLU A 142 1.29 3.95 19.18
N ILE A 143 2.29 3.41 18.50
CA ILE A 143 2.15 2.18 17.72
C ILE A 143 3.15 1.13 18.15
N VAL A 144 2.78 -0.12 17.90
CA VAL A 144 3.68 -1.27 17.92
C VAL A 144 3.54 -2.03 16.62
N VAL A 145 4.66 -2.42 16.03
CA VAL A 145 4.68 -3.28 14.85
C VAL A 145 5.10 -4.66 15.28
N ARG A 146 4.28 -5.65 15.00
CA ARG A 146 4.54 -7.06 15.33
C ARG A 146 4.82 -7.87 14.08
N SER A 147 5.74 -8.82 14.17
CA SER A 147 5.91 -9.87 13.16
C SER A 147 4.58 -10.62 12.96
N GLY A 148 4.24 -10.93 11.72
CA GLY A 148 3.11 -11.83 11.44
C GLY A 148 3.46 -13.25 11.85
N GLU A 149 2.64 -13.85 12.71
CA GLU A 149 2.42 -15.30 12.72
C GLU A 149 1.29 -15.64 11.71
#